data_AF-A0A075V7W4-F1
#
_entry.id   AF-A0A075V7W4-F1
#
_cell.length_a   1.000
_cell.length_b   1.000
_cell.length_c   1.000
_cell.angle_alpha   90.00
_cell.angle_beta   90.00
_cell.angle_gamma   90.00
#
_symmetry.space_group_name_H-M   'P 1'
#
loop_
_entity.id
_entity.type
_entity.pdbx_description
1 polymer ?
#
loop_
_entity_poly.entity_id
_entity_poly.type
_entity_poly.pdbx_seq_one_letter_code
_entity_poly.pdbx_strand_id
1 'polypeptide(L)'
;MSSTTHDFYLGRGPDADWLGSVRLGTRNGRWLDEITRARSAGGFITLVALFLRTAEIQEAGEVTFGNREWPWPWPTSHGTDYVYAFDTDAVWTARRGDRWSLRADEYIPPGPDETPLEFPHMRDSCCYTGIDAADTTARRYGPLLGDTYRHDLPQLGLRILADVTGPPGPGEPTALTDLRAQLPPHLRYTLTADETDVELAFEVFGYRDGDPAADTVAHALSMLPALYGWTDPSGGPPRFGVRVGIATDERHTSHPVLDDPRARAVLTTY
;
A
#
# COMPACT_ATOMS: atom_id res chain seq x y z
N MET A 1 -0.75 -18.44 12.48
CA MET A 1 -1.96 -17.76 12.98
C MET A 1 -1.86 -16.32 12.51
N SER A 2 -2.89 -15.79 11.82
CA SER A 2 -2.85 -14.41 11.32
C SER A 2 -2.96 -13.45 12.51
N SER A 3 -1.95 -12.63 12.72
CA SER A 3 -2.07 -11.48 13.63
C SER A 3 -2.96 -10.41 12.99
N THR A 4 -3.58 -9.56 13.81
CA THR A 4 -4.37 -8.41 13.34
C THR A 4 -3.95 -7.14 14.06
N THR A 5 -3.76 -6.07 13.31
CA THR A 5 -3.36 -4.76 13.84
C THR A 5 -4.58 -3.85 14.06
N HIS A 6 -4.57 -3.11 15.17
CA HIS A 6 -5.67 -2.24 15.58
C HIS A 6 -5.12 -0.89 16.05
N ASP A 7 -5.70 0.21 15.58
CA ASP A 7 -5.39 1.56 16.04
C ASP A 7 -6.63 2.25 16.62
N PHE A 8 -6.42 3.10 17.62
CA PHE A 8 -7.49 3.79 18.33
C PHE A 8 -7.27 5.31 18.33
N TYR A 9 -8.31 6.07 17.98
CA TYR A 9 -8.27 7.52 17.85
C TYR A 9 -9.43 8.21 18.55
N LEU A 10 -9.20 9.43 19.04
CA LEU A 10 -10.24 10.40 19.34
C LEU A 10 -10.33 11.41 18.18
N GLY A 11 -11.51 11.56 17.59
CA GLY A 11 -11.69 12.28 16.33
C GLY A 11 -11.29 11.45 15.09
N ARG A 12 -11.53 12.02 13.91
CA ARG A 12 -11.18 11.46 12.60
C ARG A 12 -10.45 12.52 11.76
N GLY A 13 -9.67 12.07 10.77
CA GLY A 13 -8.92 12.97 9.89
C GLY A 13 -7.48 13.19 10.36
N PRO A 14 -6.76 14.14 9.75
CA PRO A 14 -5.33 14.36 9.98
C PRO A 14 -5.00 14.88 11.38
N ASP A 15 -5.97 15.49 12.06
CA ASP A 15 -5.81 16.06 13.41
C ASP A 15 -6.35 15.16 14.53
N ALA A 16 -6.66 13.88 14.23
CA ALA A 16 -7.16 12.96 15.24
C ALA A 16 -6.11 12.64 16.31
N ASP A 17 -6.53 12.50 17.58
CA ASP A 17 -5.62 12.16 18.68
C ASP A 17 -5.45 10.64 18.75
N TRP A 18 -4.23 10.14 18.52
CA TRP A 18 -3.92 8.72 18.66
C TRP A 18 -3.86 8.28 20.14
N LEU A 19 -4.66 7.28 20.50
CA LEU A 19 -4.77 6.76 21.86
C LEU A 19 -3.89 5.53 22.11
N GLY A 20 -3.53 4.80 21.05
CA GLY A 20 -2.70 3.61 21.11
C GLY A 20 -2.99 2.61 20.00
N SER A 21 -2.20 1.54 19.99
CA SER A 21 -2.17 0.53 18.95
C SER A 21 -1.91 -0.86 19.53
N VAL A 22 -2.42 -1.90 18.87
CA VAL A 22 -2.12 -3.30 19.24
C VAL A 22 -2.03 -4.22 18.02
N ARG A 23 -1.08 -5.14 18.03
CA ARG A 23 -1.04 -6.30 17.12
C ARG A 23 -1.43 -7.55 17.90
N LEU A 24 -2.66 -8.00 17.75
CA LEU A 24 -3.17 -9.20 18.43
C LEU A 24 -2.71 -10.47 17.71
N GLY A 25 -2.23 -11.46 18.46
CA GLY A 25 -1.84 -12.79 17.93
C GLY A 25 -3.02 -13.72 17.63
N THR A 26 -4.22 -13.40 18.14
CA THR A 26 -5.47 -14.14 17.90
C THR A 26 -6.64 -13.18 17.73
N ARG A 27 -7.65 -13.57 16.93
CA ARG A 27 -8.88 -12.80 16.70
C ARG A 27 -9.85 -12.91 17.89
N ASN A 28 -9.42 -12.55 19.10
CA ASN A 28 -10.31 -12.53 20.26
C ASN A 28 -11.14 -11.24 20.29
N GLY A 29 -12.26 -11.23 19.55
CA GLY A 29 -13.09 -10.04 19.29
C GLY A 29 -13.96 -9.52 20.43
N ARG A 30 -14.12 -10.24 21.56
CA ARG A 30 -15.07 -9.85 22.62
C ARG A 30 -14.82 -8.46 23.23
N TRP A 31 -13.56 -8.05 23.37
CA TRP A 31 -13.22 -6.76 23.97
C TRP A 31 -13.40 -5.59 23.00
N LEU A 32 -13.24 -5.85 21.69
CA LEU A 32 -13.47 -4.86 20.64
C LEU A 32 -14.97 -4.51 20.51
N ASP A 33 -15.86 -5.48 20.78
CA ASP A 33 -17.30 -5.26 20.83
C ASP A 33 -17.73 -4.24 21.90
N GLU A 34 -17.00 -4.16 23.02
CA GLU A 34 -17.29 -3.18 24.07
C GLU A 34 -16.84 -1.77 23.65
N ILE A 35 -15.66 -1.67 23.04
CA ILE A 35 -15.11 -0.41 22.52
C ILE A 35 -16.09 0.20 21.51
N THR A 36 -16.57 -0.58 20.53
CA THR A 36 -17.50 -0.11 19.49
C THR A 36 -18.86 0.38 20.01
N ARG A 37 -19.20 0.06 21.27
CA ARG A 37 -20.44 0.49 21.92
C ARG A 37 -20.29 1.76 22.74
N ALA A 38 -19.10 2.36 22.82
CA ALA A 38 -18.89 3.60 23.54
C ALA A 38 -19.88 4.69 23.07
N ARG A 39 -20.40 5.46 24.03
CA ARG A 39 -21.39 6.54 23.81
C ARG A 39 -20.87 7.92 24.21
N SER A 40 -19.62 8.00 24.66
CA SER A 40 -18.95 9.24 25.02
C SER A 40 -17.45 9.11 24.83
N ALA A 41 -16.78 10.23 24.56
CA ALA A 41 -15.33 10.27 24.38
C ALA A 41 -14.60 9.72 25.61
N GLY A 42 -14.99 10.15 26.82
CA GLY A 42 -14.40 9.64 28.07
C GLY A 42 -14.63 8.14 28.28
N GLY A 43 -15.80 7.63 27.87
CA GLY A 43 -16.08 6.19 27.89
C GLY A 43 -15.19 5.42 26.92
N PHE A 44 -15.03 5.92 25.69
CA PHE A 44 -14.16 5.32 24.69
C PHE A 44 -12.70 5.27 25.14
N ILE A 45 -12.16 6.40 25.64
CA ILE A 45 -10.78 6.49 26.17
C ILE A 45 -10.56 5.45 27.28
N THR A 46 -11.51 5.35 28.22
CA THR A 46 -11.42 4.41 29.34
C THR A 46 -11.42 2.95 28.85
N LEU A 47 -12.30 2.61 27.90
CA LEU A 47 -12.40 1.27 27.33
C LEU A 47 -11.14 0.89 26.53
N VAL A 48 -10.61 1.80 25.72
CA VAL A 48 -9.35 1.59 24.98
C VAL A 48 -8.19 1.39 25.94
N ALA A 49 -8.05 2.23 26.97
CA ALA A 49 -6.98 2.10 27.96
C ALA A 49 -7.06 0.76 28.71
N LEU A 50 -8.26 0.34 29.13
CA LEU A 50 -8.49 -0.94 29.78
C LEU A 50 -8.17 -2.12 28.86
N PHE A 51 -8.58 -2.03 27.59
CA PHE A 51 -8.32 -3.05 26.59
C PHE A 51 -6.81 -3.23 26.33
N LEU A 52 -6.08 -2.14 26.04
CA LEU A 52 -4.64 -2.19 25.80
C LEU A 52 -3.89 -2.75 27.02
N ARG A 53 -4.27 -2.34 28.24
CA ARG A 53 -3.70 -2.91 29.48
C ARG A 53 -3.99 -4.39 29.64
N THR A 54 -5.20 -4.82 29.33
CA THR A 54 -5.59 -6.23 29.42
C THR A 54 -4.82 -7.07 28.40
N ALA A 55 -4.70 -6.60 27.16
CA ALA A 55 -3.94 -7.26 26.11
C ALA A 55 -2.44 -7.39 26.48
N GLU A 56 -1.86 -6.35 27.10
CA GLU A 56 -0.49 -6.35 27.61
C GLU A 56 -0.32 -7.39 28.74
N ILE A 57 -1.18 -7.37 29.76
CA ILE A 57 -1.12 -8.29 30.91
C ILE A 57 -1.31 -9.76 30.49
N GLN A 58 -2.16 -10.00 29.49
CA GLN A 58 -2.46 -11.34 28.99
C GLN A 58 -1.48 -11.82 27.92
N GLU A 59 -0.45 -11.03 27.56
CA GLU A 59 0.48 -11.33 26.48
C GLU A 59 -0.24 -11.68 25.16
N ALA A 60 -1.39 -11.05 24.91
CA ALA A 60 -2.25 -11.35 23.77
C ALA A 60 -1.73 -10.76 22.45
N GLY A 61 -0.72 -9.89 22.51
CA GLY A 61 -0.18 -9.17 21.37
C GLY A 61 0.87 -8.13 21.73
N GLU A 62 1.38 -7.42 20.71
CA GLU A 62 2.28 -6.28 20.87
C GLU A 62 1.45 -5.01 21.11
N VAL A 63 1.58 -4.36 22.27
CA VAL A 63 0.78 -3.19 22.68
C VAL A 63 1.64 -1.94 22.72
N THR A 64 1.11 -0.84 22.19
CA THR A 64 1.72 0.49 22.27
C THR A 64 0.70 1.52 22.71
N PHE A 65 1.01 2.29 23.75
CA PHE A 65 0.14 3.35 24.28
C PHE A 65 0.41 4.66 23.54
N GLY A 66 -0.60 5.53 23.38
CA GLY A 66 -0.51 6.77 22.60
C GLY A 66 0.52 7.80 23.07
N ASN A 67 1.11 7.62 24.25
CA ASN A 67 2.22 8.44 24.76
C ASN A 67 3.62 7.87 24.43
N ARG A 68 3.70 6.82 23.62
CA ARG A 68 4.94 6.21 23.14
C ARG A 68 5.16 6.52 21.67
N GLU A 69 6.30 6.09 21.14
CA GLU A 69 6.58 6.17 19.72
C GLU A 69 5.63 5.27 18.93
N TRP A 70 5.30 5.71 17.71
CA TRP A 70 4.45 4.97 16.78
C TRP A 70 5.06 3.59 16.46
N PRO A 71 4.30 2.48 16.58
CA PRO A 71 4.87 1.14 16.51
C PRO A 71 4.98 0.56 15.10
N TRP A 72 4.37 1.21 14.10
CA TRP A 72 4.26 0.63 12.78
C TRP A 72 5.34 1.14 11.80
N PRO A 73 5.70 0.33 10.79
CA PRO A 73 6.65 0.75 9.76
C PRO A 73 6.04 1.75 8.77
N TRP A 74 4.71 1.85 8.70
CA TRP A 74 3.98 2.80 7.86
C TRP A 74 3.69 4.13 8.61
N PRO A 75 3.57 5.27 7.89
CA PRO A 75 3.47 6.60 8.52
C PRO A 75 2.08 6.95 9.05
N THR A 76 1.04 6.25 8.59
CA THR A 76 -0.38 6.52 8.92
C THR A 76 -1.14 5.20 9.06
N SER A 77 -2.30 5.18 9.73
CA SER A 77 -3.09 3.94 9.92
C SER A 77 -3.69 3.30 8.68
N HIS A 78 -3.37 3.76 7.46
CA HIS A 78 -3.79 3.09 6.23
C HIS A 78 -3.31 1.64 6.14
N GLY A 79 -2.15 1.31 6.73
CA GLY A 79 -1.62 -0.05 6.79
C GLY A 79 -2.22 -0.93 7.90
N THR A 80 -3.05 -0.38 8.78
CA THR A 80 -3.60 -1.08 9.94
C THR A 80 -4.87 -1.85 9.56
N ASP A 81 -5.03 -3.09 10.05
CA ASP A 81 -6.19 -3.93 9.70
C ASP A 81 -7.51 -3.29 10.12
N TYR A 82 -7.58 -2.77 11.34
CA TYR A 82 -8.76 -2.08 11.86
C TYR A 82 -8.37 -0.79 12.56
N VAL A 83 -9.11 0.28 12.29
CA VAL A 83 -8.96 1.55 12.98
C VAL A 83 -10.28 1.93 13.60
N TYR A 84 -10.26 2.34 14.87
CA TYR A 84 -11.42 2.75 15.64
C TYR A 84 -11.26 4.22 16.02
N ALA A 85 -12.27 5.02 15.72
CA ALA A 85 -12.27 6.44 16.05
C ALA A 85 -13.56 6.83 16.76
N PHE A 86 -13.48 7.45 17.94
CA PHE A 86 -14.66 8.08 18.53
C PHE A 86 -14.83 9.49 18.00
N ASP A 87 -15.90 9.74 17.25
CA ASP A 87 -16.21 11.04 16.65
C ASP A 87 -17.73 11.19 16.48
N THR A 88 -18.25 12.42 16.59
CA THR A 88 -19.70 12.73 16.47
C THR A 88 -20.58 11.78 17.30
N ASP A 89 -20.22 11.58 18.58
CA ASP A 89 -20.93 10.74 19.57
C ASP A 89 -21.06 9.25 19.22
N ALA A 90 -20.24 8.74 18.30
CA ALA A 90 -20.22 7.34 17.91
C ALA A 90 -18.80 6.83 17.67
N VAL A 91 -18.65 5.50 17.66
CA VAL A 91 -17.42 4.85 17.22
C VAL A 91 -17.53 4.52 15.75
N TRP A 92 -16.59 5.06 14.98
CA TRP A 92 -16.37 4.77 13.59
C TRP A 92 -15.28 3.73 13.44
N THR A 93 -15.40 2.91 12.41
CA THR A 93 -14.44 1.87 12.08
C THR A 93 -13.99 2.01 10.64
N ALA A 94 -12.70 1.84 10.39
CA ALA A 94 -12.11 1.76 9.07
C ALA A 94 -11.30 0.47 9.00
N ARG A 95 -11.25 -0.18 7.84
CA ARG A 95 -10.53 -1.45 7.66
C ARG A 95 -9.47 -1.28 6.59
N ARG A 96 -8.19 -1.43 6.91
CA ARG A 96 -7.09 -1.30 5.94
C ARG A 96 -7.23 -0.05 5.07
N GLY A 97 -7.46 1.07 5.74
CA GLY A 97 -7.74 2.37 5.14
C GLY A 97 -8.93 2.43 4.17
N ASP A 98 -9.90 1.51 4.28
CA ASP A 98 -11.26 1.69 3.79
C ASP A 98 -11.95 2.84 4.54
N ARG A 99 -13.02 3.39 3.96
CA ARG A 99 -13.76 4.49 4.56
C ARG A 99 -14.30 4.19 5.96
N TRP A 100 -14.58 5.27 6.69
CA TRP A 100 -15.25 5.21 7.98
C TRP A 100 -16.67 4.65 7.86
N SER A 101 -16.97 3.65 8.69
CA SER A 101 -18.29 3.03 8.85
C SER A 101 -18.69 2.99 10.32
N LEU A 102 -19.97 3.30 10.60
CA LEU A 102 -20.61 3.09 11.90
C LEU A 102 -20.90 1.61 12.20
N ARG A 103 -20.81 0.75 11.19
CA ARG A 103 -21.01 -0.68 11.31
C ARG A 103 -19.69 -1.37 11.01
N ALA A 104 -19.04 -1.85 12.05
CA ALA A 104 -17.88 -2.72 11.92
C ALA A 104 -18.24 -3.89 10.98
N ASP A 105 -17.32 -4.22 10.07
CA ASP A 105 -17.44 -5.28 9.06
C ASP A 105 -18.41 -5.06 7.88
N GLU A 106 -19.09 -3.90 7.78
CA GLU A 106 -19.89 -3.56 6.59
C GLU A 106 -19.04 -2.76 5.58
N TYR A 107 -18.65 -3.39 4.47
CA TYR A 107 -18.10 -2.66 3.32
C TYR A 107 -19.21 -1.88 2.63
N ILE A 108 -19.01 -0.58 2.48
CA ILE A 108 -19.92 0.27 1.73
C ILE A 108 -19.05 0.88 0.59
N PRO A 109 -19.44 0.84 -0.70
CA PRO A 109 -18.63 1.35 -1.81
C PRO A 109 -18.57 2.88 -1.89
N PRO A 110 -17.44 3.48 -2.31
CA PRO A 110 -17.26 4.94 -2.32
C PRO A 110 -18.21 5.66 -3.29
N GLY A 111 -18.69 6.83 -2.88
CA GLY A 111 -19.42 7.75 -3.75
C GLY A 111 -18.50 8.57 -4.66
N PRO A 112 -18.99 9.14 -5.78
CA PRO A 112 -18.17 9.91 -6.72
C PRO A 112 -17.56 11.20 -6.12
N ASP A 113 -18.13 11.73 -5.05
CA ASP A 113 -17.73 13.00 -4.42
C ASP A 113 -17.13 12.84 -3.00
N GLU A 114 -16.72 11.62 -2.64
CA GLU A 114 -16.29 11.31 -1.27
C GLU A 114 -14.81 11.70 -1.06
N THR A 115 -14.54 12.45 0.02
CA THR A 115 -13.20 12.86 0.43
C THR A 115 -12.37 11.62 0.82
N PRO A 116 -11.07 11.55 0.44
CA PRO A 116 -10.20 10.48 0.87
C PRO A 116 -10.18 10.30 2.38
N LEU A 117 -9.98 9.06 2.82
CA LEU A 117 -9.71 8.77 4.21
C LEU A 117 -8.35 9.37 4.59
N GLU A 118 -8.31 10.09 5.70
CA GLU A 118 -7.09 10.70 6.20
C GLU A 118 -6.88 10.30 7.67
N PHE A 119 -5.61 10.14 8.03
CA PHE A 119 -5.14 9.87 9.39
C PHE A 119 -3.99 10.81 9.72
N PRO A 120 -3.69 11.04 11.00
CA PRO A 120 -2.50 11.76 11.40
C PRO A 120 -1.24 11.08 10.87
N HIS A 121 -0.27 11.88 10.44
CA HIS A 121 1.08 11.41 10.17
C HIS A 121 1.79 11.17 11.50
N MET A 122 1.97 9.90 11.85
CA MET A 122 2.60 9.46 13.09
C MET A 122 4.11 9.28 12.93
N ARG A 123 4.60 9.43 11.69
CA ARG A 123 6.02 9.34 11.34
C ARG A 123 6.32 10.19 10.11
N ASP A 124 7.42 10.94 10.17
CA ASP A 124 7.87 11.85 9.10
C ASP A 124 8.31 11.12 7.83
N SER A 125 8.66 9.84 7.92
CA SER A 125 9.06 9.01 6.78
C SER A 125 8.77 7.54 7.05
N CYS A 126 8.36 6.81 6.01
CA CYS A 126 8.49 5.35 6.01
C CYS A 126 10.00 5.08 6.11
N CYS A 127 10.52 4.34 7.10
CA CYS A 127 11.92 3.89 7.02
C CYS A 127 12.11 2.72 6.04
N TYR A 128 11.44 2.82 4.90
CA TYR A 128 11.67 2.01 3.72
C TYR A 128 12.24 2.96 2.66
N THR A 129 13.53 2.82 2.38
CA THR A 129 14.22 3.57 1.33
C THR A 129 13.74 3.09 -0.03
N GLY A 130 12.65 3.69 -0.50
CA GLY A 130 12.06 3.56 -1.84
C GLY A 130 11.32 4.84 -2.20
N ILE A 131 12.02 5.97 -2.00
CA ILE A 131 11.85 7.33 -2.52
C ILE A 131 10.40 7.75 -2.86
N ASP A 132 9.79 8.55 -1.97
CA ASP A 132 8.71 9.52 -2.23
C ASP A 132 7.37 9.04 -2.85
N ALA A 133 7.08 7.74 -2.93
CA ALA A 133 5.81 7.25 -3.50
C ALA A 133 4.62 7.17 -2.52
N ALA A 134 4.79 7.49 -1.23
CA ALA A 134 3.75 7.38 -0.20
C ALA A 134 3.26 8.72 0.36
N ASP A 135 3.75 9.85 -0.16
CA ASP A 135 3.25 11.17 0.19
C ASP A 135 2.26 11.65 -0.88
N THR A 136 0.98 11.44 -0.59
CA THR A 136 -0.11 12.38 -0.83
C THR A 136 -1.41 11.68 -0.45
N THR A 137 -2.24 12.43 0.23
CA THR A 137 -3.57 12.21 0.81
C THR A 137 -4.65 11.65 -0.14
N ALA A 138 -4.28 10.91 -1.19
CA ALA A 138 -5.18 10.45 -2.23
C ALA A 138 -4.72 9.17 -2.96
N ARG A 139 -4.59 8.00 -2.32
CA ARG A 139 -4.37 6.72 -3.05
C ARG A 139 -5.08 5.55 -2.34
N ARG A 140 -6.30 5.13 -2.76
CA ARG A 140 -6.67 4.24 -3.89
C ARG A 140 -5.87 2.92 -3.93
N TYR A 141 -6.45 1.91 -3.28
CA TYR A 141 -6.16 0.48 -3.48
C TYR A 141 -6.42 0.12 -4.96
N GLY A 142 -5.40 -0.40 -5.65
CA GLY A 142 -5.57 -0.83 -7.04
C GLY A 142 -6.34 -2.16 -7.12
N PRO A 143 -7.07 -2.40 -8.22
CA PRO A 143 -7.67 -3.70 -8.47
C PRO A 143 -6.57 -4.72 -8.75
N LEU A 144 -6.57 -5.85 -8.02
CA LEU A 144 -5.78 -7.03 -8.38
C LEU A 144 -5.96 -7.33 -9.87
N LEU A 145 -4.88 -7.17 -10.66
CA LEU A 145 -4.87 -7.55 -12.06
C LEU A 145 -4.67 -9.07 -12.17
N GLY A 146 -5.75 -9.85 -11.92
CA GLY A 146 -5.78 -11.31 -12.03
C GLY A 146 -5.30 -12.06 -10.77
N ASP A 147 -4.82 -13.30 -10.94
CA ASP A 147 -4.33 -14.18 -9.85
C ASP A 147 -2.87 -13.86 -9.41
N THR A 148 -2.43 -12.61 -9.51
CA THR A 148 -1.03 -12.21 -9.27
C THR A 148 -0.55 -12.43 -7.84
N TYR A 149 -1.46 -12.62 -6.88
CA TYR A 149 -1.14 -13.03 -5.51
C TYR A 149 -0.47 -14.41 -5.41
N ARG A 150 -0.54 -15.25 -6.45
CA ARG A 150 0.12 -16.56 -6.51
C ARG A 150 1.50 -16.52 -7.14
N HIS A 151 1.84 -15.42 -7.81
CA HIS A 151 3.12 -15.30 -8.48
C HIS A 151 4.24 -15.08 -7.45
N ASP A 152 5.37 -15.73 -7.68
CA ASP A 152 6.66 -15.29 -7.16
C ASP A 152 7.12 -14.00 -7.86
N LEU A 153 8.18 -13.37 -7.36
CA LEU A 153 8.63 -12.07 -7.85
C LEU A 153 9.02 -12.10 -9.35
N PRO A 154 9.74 -13.13 -9.85
CA PRO A 154 10.01 -13.28 -11.28
C PRO A 154 8.74 -13.45 -12.13
N GLN A 155 7.81 -14.32 -11.72
CA GLN A 155 6.53 -14.51 -12.42
C GLN A 155 5.69 -13.23 -12.45
N LEU A 156 5.73 -12.46 -11.35
CA LEU A 156 5.07 -11.17 -11.27
C LEU A 156 5.72 -10.16 -12.22
N GLY A 157 7.05 -10.13 -12.28
CA GLY A 157 7.79 -9.31 -13.23
C GLY A 157 7.46 -9.66 -14.68
N LEU A 158 7.43 -10.95 -15.04
CA LEU A 158 6.99 -11.39 -16.37
C LEU A 158 5.57 -10.95 -16.69
N ARG A 159 4.66 -11.07 -15.72
CA ARG A 159 3.27 -10.66 -15.90
C ARG A 159 3.17 -9.15 -16.14
N ILE A 160 3.85 -8.34 -15.33
CA ILE A 160 3.87 -6.88 -15.50
C ILE A 160 4.46 -6.52 -16.86
N LEU A 161 5.58 -7.13 -17.27
CA LEU A 161 6.16 -6.88 -18.59
C LEU A 161 5.20 -7.23 -19.73
N ALA A 162 4.52 -8.38 -19.66
CA ALA A 162 3.52 -8.77 -20.64
C ALA A 162 2.36 -7.77 -20.66
N ASP A 163 1.92 -7.33 -19.49
CA ASP A 163 0.85 -6.36 -19.34
C ASP A 163 1.27 -4.93 -19.74
N VAL A 164 2.54 -4.52 -19.74
CA VAL A 164 2.91 -3.15 -20.20
C VAL A 164 3.37 -3.12 -21.66
N THR A 165 3.78 -4.26 -22.22
CA THR A 165 4.28 -4.35 -23.60
C THR A 165 3.30 -5.00 -24.58
N GLY A 166 2.35 -5.79 -24.07
CA GLY A 166 1.34 -6.48 -24.86
C GLY A 166 0.23 -5.54 -25.34
N PRO A 167 -0.50 -5.92 -26.40
CA PRO A 167 -1.66 -5.16 -26.86
C PRO A 167 -2.82 -5.20 -25.84
N PRO A 168 -3.74 -4.22 -25.85
CA PRO A 168 -4.99 -4.25 -25.08
C PRO A 168 -5.76 -5.54 -25.24
N GLY A 169 -6.05 -6.19 -24.12
CA GLY A 169 -6.87 -7.39 -24.05
C GLY A 169 -8.36 -7.06 -23.93
N PRO A 170 -9.26 -7.92 -24.42
CA PRO A 170 -10.69 -7.74 -24.15
C PRO A 170 -10.98 -7.84 -22.65
N GLY A 171 -11.65 -6.83 -22.08
CA GLY A 171 -11.97 -6.78 -20.66
C GLY A 171 -10.80 -6.37 -19.76
N GLU A 172 -9.77 -5.75 -20.32
CA GLU A 172 -8.64 -5.24 -19.55
C GLU A 172 -9.08 -4.17 -18.54
N PRO A 173 -8.58 -4.21 -17.29
CA PRO A 173 -8.94 -3.22 -16.29
C PRO A 173 -8.53 -1.81 -16.70
N THR A 174 -9.38 -0.83 -16.39
CA THR A 174 -9.16 0.60 -16.74
C THR A 174 -7.81 1.11 -16.23
N ALA A 175 -7.41 0.71 -15.02
CA ALA A 175 -6.14 1.14 -14.45
C ALA A 175 -4.91 0.66 -15.26
N LEU A 176 -4.97 -0.52 -15.90
CA LEU A 176 -3.91 -0.99 -16.78
C LEU A 176 -3.94 -0.27 -18.13
N THR A 177 -5.13 0.05 -18.64
CA THR A 177 -5.30 0.91 -19.81
C THR A 177 -4.69 2.30 -19.58
N ASP A 178 -4.95 2.90 -18.41
CA ASP A 178 -4.45 4.22 -18.03
C ASP A 178 -2.93 4.22 -17.82
N LEU A 179 -2.37 3.14 -17.26
CA LEU A 179 -0.93 2.94 -17.18
C LEU A 179 -0.31 2.91 -18.58
N ARG A 180 -0.83 2.08 -19.49
CA ARG A 180 -0.32 1.99 -20.88
C ARG A 180 -0.41 3.30 -21.63
N ALA A 181 -1.47 4.08 -21.43
CA ALA A 181 -1.61 5.39 -22.07
C ALA A 181 -0.48 6.36 -21.69
N GLN A 182 0.14 6.17 -20.52
CA GLN A 182 1.27 6.97 -20.04
C GLN A 182 2.63 6.42 -20.51
N LEU A 183 2.68 5.19 -21.05
CA LEU A 183 3.90 4.53 -21.51
C LEU A 183 4.01 4.63 -23.04
N PRO A 184 4.93 5.45 -23.60
CA PRO A 184 5.12 5.51 -25.04
C PRO A 184 5.41 4.13 -25.64
N PRO A 185 4.82 3.81 -26.80
CA PRO A 185 4.91 2.47 -27.39
C PRO A 185 6.29 2.16 -27.98
N HIS A 186 7.26 3.07 -27.93
CA HIS A 186 8.63 2.84 -28.42
C HIS A 186 9.62 2.56 -27.28
N LEU A 187 9.19 2.69 -26.02
CA LEU A 187 10.04 2.40 -24.89
C LEU A 187 10.40 0.92 -24.83
N ARG A 188 11.61 0.67 -24.33
CA ARG A 188 12.11 -0.67 -24.02
C ARG A 188 12.43 -0.75 -22.53
N TYR A 189 12.27 -1.93 -21.95
CA TYR A 189 12.39 -2.13 -20.51
C TYR A 189 13.39 -3.24 -20.18
N THR A 190 14.29 -2.99 -19.25
CA THR A 190 14.89 -4.09 -18.47
C THR A 190 14.12 -4.17 -17.17
N LEU A 191 13.82 -5.38 -16.74
CA LEU A 191 13.30 -5.64 -15.41
C LEU A 191 14.26 -6.56 -14.71
N THR A 192 14.64 -6.20 -13.50
CA THR A 192 15.42 -7.05 -12.61
C THR A 192 14.56 -7.40 -11.42
N ALA A 193 14.35 -8.70 -11.18
CA ALA A 193 13.74 -9.18 -9.96
C ALA A 193 14.84 -9.52 -8.95
N ASP A 194 14.91 -8.76 -7.87
CA ASP A 194 15.78 -9.03 -6.73
C ASP A 194 14.93 -9.71 -5.63
N GLU A 195 15.07 -11.03 -5.49
CA GLU A 195 14.30 -11.78 -4.50
C GLU A 195 14.78 -11.52 -3.07
N THR A 196 16.00 -11.02 -2.89
CA THR A 196 16.58 -10.72 -1.57
C THR A 196 15.97 -9.45 -1.00
N ASP A 197 15.93 -8.39 -1.81
CA ASP A 197 15.33 -7.11 -1.44
C ASP A 197 13.83 -7.04 -1.72
N VAL A 198 13.29 -8.09 -2.36
CA VAL A 198 11.89 -8.18 -2.79
C VAL A 198 11.51 -6.97 -3.65
N GLU A 199 12.36 -6.66 -4.62
CA GLU A 199 12.26 -5.46 -5.45
C GLU A 199 12.22 -5.80 -6.94
N LEU A 200 11.38 -5.08 -7.69
CA LEU A 200 11.40 -5.05 -9.14
C LEU A 200 12.07 -3.74 -9.61
N ALA A 201 13.26 -3.85 -10.17
CA ALA A 201 13.98 -2.71 -10.73
C ALA A 201 13.76 -2.61 -12.24
N PHE A 202 13.06 -1.57 -12.68
CA PHE A 202 12.89 -1.21 -14.08
C PHE A 202 14.01 -0.29 -14.54
N GLU A 203 14.66 -0.59 -15.65
CA GLU A 203 15.34 0.44 -16.43
C GLU A 203 14.60 0.68 -17.75
N VAL A 204 14.37 1.95 -18.05
CA VAL A 204 13.59 2.40 -19.20
C VAL A 204 14.51 3.03 -20.23
N PHE A 205 14.42 2.57 -21.47
CA PHE A 205 15.23 3.02 -22.60
C PHE A 205 14.36 3.70 -23.64
N GLY A 206 14.92 4.68 -24.35
CA GLY A 206 14.26 5.38 -25.46
C GLY A 206 14.01 6.87 -25.21
N TYR A 207 14.40 7.39 -24.05
CA TYR A 207 14.36 8.81 -23.74
C TYR A 207 15.68 9.50 -24.04
N ARG A 208 15.60 10.78 -24.42
CA ARG A 208 16.75 11.68 -24.47
C ARG A 208 16.95 12.31 -23.10
N ASP A 209 18.19 12.70 -22.79
CA ASP A 209 18.48 13.42 -21.55
C ASP A 209 17.60 14.67 -21.41
N GLY A 210 16.93 14.79 -20.27
CA GLY A 210 16.03 15.91 -19.96
C GLY A 210 14.65 15.83 -20.61
N ASP A 211 14.25 14.68 -21.17
CA ASP A 211 12.89 14.49 -21.67
C ASP A 211 11.87 14.49 -20.50
N PRO A 212 10.94 15.46 -20.43
CA PRO A 212 9.97 15.54 -19.34
C PRO A 212 8.98 14.35 -19.33
N ALA A 213 8.86 13.61 -20.44
CA ALA A 213 8.07 12.38 -20.46
C ALA A 213 8.74 11.24 -19.68
N ALA A 214 10.05 11.31 -19.41
CA ALA A 214 10.78 10.31 -18.64
C ALA A 214 10.31 10.29 -17.17
N ASP A 215 10.10 11.46 -16.56
CA ASP A 215 9.58 11.59 -15.19
C ASP A 215 8.15 11.07 -15.09
N THR A 216 7.33 11.32 -16.13
CA THR A 216 5.95 10.81 -16.20
C THR A 216 5.93 9.28 -16.22
N VAL A 217 6.85 8.65 -16.97
CA VAL A 217 6.95 7.18 -17.02
C VAL A 217 7.54 6.59 -15.75
N ALA A 218 8.57 7.22 -15.18
CA ALA A 218 9.11 6.80 -13.89
C ALA A 218 8.03 6.83 -12.80
N HIS A 219 7.23 7.90 -12.77
CA HIS A 219 6.08 8.01 -11.89
C HIS A 219 5.04 6.91 -12.17
N ALA A 220 4.64 6.71 -13.42
CA ALA A 220 3.64 5.72 -13.79
C ALA A 220 4.07 4.28 -13.39
N LEU A 221 5.33 3.92 -13.61
CA LEU A 221 5.87 2.61 -13.22
C LEU A 221 6.03 2.46 -11.70
N SER A 222 6.31 3.54 -10.97
CA SER A 222 6.35 3.50 -9.50
C SER A 222 5.00 3.13 -8.86
N MET A 223 3.89 3.25 -9.61
CA MET A 223 2.55 2.87 -9.17
C MET A 223 2.26 1.36 -9.28
N LEU A 224 3.16 0.57 -9.88
CA LEU A 224 2.97 -0.87 -10.08
C LEU A 224 2.70 -1.64 -8.77
N PRO A 225 3.33 -1.35 -7.61
CA PRO A 225 2.97 -2.02 -6.36
C PRO A 225 1.52 -1.77 -5.95
N ALA A 226 0.94 -0.61 -6.27
CA ALA A 226 -0.47 -0.35 -5.98
C ALA A 226 -1.41 -1.13 -6.93
N LEU A 227 -0.98 -1.34 -8.19
CA LEU A 227 -1.75 -2.04 -9.22
C LEU A 227 -1.67 -3.57 -9.12
N TYR A 228 -0.50 -4.09 -8.73
CA TYR A 228 -0.17 -5.51 -8.76
C TYR A 228 0.11 -6.10 -7.38
N GLY A 229 0.51 -5.25 -6.43
CA GLY A 229 0.88 -5.65 -5.08
C GLY A 229 -0.35 -5.82 -4.22
N TRP A 230 -0.70 -7.09 -3.98
CA TRP A 230 -1.49 -7.40 -2.81
C TRP A 230 -0.70 -6.99 -1.56
N THR A 231 -1.34 -6.35 -0.59
CA THR A 231 -0.92 -6.49 0.80
C THR A 231 -0.94 -7.97 1.14
N ASP A 232 0.02 -8.47 1.95
CA ASP A 232 -0.07 -9.81 2.55
C ASP A 232 -1.53 -10.09 3.00
N PRO A 233 -2.09 -11.31 2.85
CA PRO A 233 -3.40 -11.64 3.43
C PRO A 233 -3.55 -11.19 4.90
N SER A 234 -2.43 -11.06 5.62
CA SER A 234 -2.28 -10.54 6.98
C SER A 234 -2.18 -9.01 7.12
N GLY A 235 -2.34 -8.23 6.04
CA GLY A 235 -2.34 -6.75 6.05
C GLY A 235 -0.96 -6.09 5.94
N GLY A 236 0.08 -6.82 5.52
CA GLY A 236 1.43 -6.28 5.37
C GLY A 236 1.61 -5.33 4.17
N PRO A 237 2.78 -4.66 4.05
CA PRO A 237 3.09 -3.77 2.92
C PRO A 237 2.98 -4.49 1.56
N PRO A 238 3.02 -3.75 0.42
CA PRO A 238 3.06 -4.38 -0.89
C PRO A 238 4.10 -5.50 -0.92
N ARG A 239 3.75 -6.63 -1.55
CA ARG A 239 4.65 -7.80 -1.64
C ARG A 239 5.98 -7.51 -2.32
N PHE A 240 6.17 -6.35 -2.95
CA PHE A 240 7.40 -5.98 -3.62
C PHE A 240 7.56 -4.45 -3.71
N GLY A 241 8.81 -3.99 -3.71
CA GLY A 241 9.18 -2.61 -4.07
C GLY A 241 9.34 -2.44 -5.58
N VAL A 242 9.28 -1.20 -6.06
CA VAL A 242 9.65 -0.86 -7.44
C VAL A 242 10.65 0.27 -7.46
N ARG A 243 11.76 0.04 -8.16
CA ARG A 243 12.76 1.06 -8.47
C ARG A 243 12.74 1.32 -9.96
N VAL A 244 12.74 2.58 -10.39
CA VAL A 244 12.74 2.94 -11.82
C VAL A 244 13.95 3.81 -12.12
N GLY A 245 14.74 3.39 -13.11
CA GLY A 245 15.83 4.15 -13.68
C GLY A 245 15.56 4.49 -15.13
N ILE A 246 15.90 5.71 -15.54
CA ILE A 246 15.96 6.07 -16.96
C ILE A 246 17.37 5.76 -17.44
N ALA A 247 17.49 4.84 -18.38
CA ALA A 247 18.77 4.45 -18.93
C ALA A 247 19.20 5.47 -19.98
N THR A 248 20.44 5.94 -19.86
CA THR A 248 21.09 6.71 -20.91
C THR A 248 21.28 5.84 -22.15
N ASP A 249 21.28 6.46 -23.32
CA ASP A 249 21.52 5.81 -24.61
C ASP A 249 22.89 5.10 -24.71
N GLU A 250 23.76 5.07 -23.69
CA GLU A 250 25.01 4.29 -23.70
C GLU A 250 24.90 2.94 -22.93
N ARG A 251 23.82 2.74 -22.16
CA ARG A 251 23.66 1.57 -21.27
C ARG A 251 23.15 0.29 -21.95
N HIS A 252 22.69 0.35 -23.19
CA HIS A 252 22.22 -0.85 -23.92
C HIS A 252 23.32 -1.92 -24.08
N THR A 253 24.59 -1.53 -23.97
CA THR A 253 25.75 -2.43 -23.91
C THR A 253 25.69 -3.47 -22.77
N SER A 254 24.94 -3.18 -21.69
CA SER A 254 24.76 -4.10 -20.54
C SER A 254 23.66 -5.14 -20.80
N HIS A 255 22.79 -4.91 -21.78
CA HIS A 255 21.72 -5.80 -22.18
C HIS A 255 21.66 -5.94 -23.72
N PRO A 256 22.59 -6.69 -24.33
CA PRO A 256 22.73 -6.79 -25.79
C PRO A 256 21.46 -7.24 -26.52
N VAL A 257 20.55 -7.93 -25.83
CA VAL A 257 19.25 -8.34 -26.39
C VAL A 257 18.38 -7.13 -26.77
N LEU A 258 18.54 -5.99 -26.11
CA LEU A 258 17.80 -4.76 -26.40
C LEU A 258 18.37 -3.98 -27.59
N ASP A 259 19.53 -4.38 -28.14
CA ASP A 259 20.05 -3.82 -29.39
C ASP A 259 19.18 -4.22 -30.60
N ASP A 260 18.40 -5.31 -30.49
CA ASP A 260 17.34 -5.61 -31.46
C ASP A 260 16.16 -4.65 -31.26
N PRO A 261 15.81 -3.80 -32.25
CA PRO A 261 14.68 -2.88 -32.15
C PRO A 261 13.31 -3.58 -31.99
N ARG A 262 13.24 -4.90 -32.18
CA ARG A 262 12.04 -5.72 -31.93
C ARG A 262 11.95 -6.21 -30.49
N ALA A 263 13.06 -6.25 -29.76
CA ALA A 263 13.07 -6.61 -28.35
C ALA A 263 12.60 -5.42 -27.51
N ARG A 264 11.44 -5.58 -26.85
CA ARG A 264 10.82 -4.52 -26.05
C ARG A 264 11.03 -4.65 -24.57
N ALA A 265 11.30 -5.86 -24.10
CA ALA A 265 11.55 -6.09 -22.70
C ALA A 265 12.48 -7.28 -22.49
N VAL A 266 13.24 -7.24 -21.40
CA VAL A 266 14.00 -8.38 -20.88
C VAL A 266 13.80 -8.45 -19.37
N LEU A 267 13.60 -9.66 -18.85
CA LEU A 267 13.63 -9.94 -17.41
C LEU A 267 14.96 -10.61 -17.06
N THR A 268 15.61 -10.09 -16.04
CA THR A 268 16.76 -10.72 -15.38
C THR A 268 16.39 -11.02 -13.92
N THR A 269 16.90 -12.12 -13.39
CA THR A 269 16.67 -12.56 -12.00
C THR A 269 18.01 -12.72 -11.31
N TYR A 270 18.14 -12.26 -10.07
CA TYR A 270 19.34 -12.44 -9.25
C TYR A 270 19.01 -13.08 -7.90
#